data_AF-A0A966V941-F1
#
_entry.id   AF-A0A966V941-F1
#
_cell.length_a   1.000
_cell.length_b   1.000
_cell.length_c   1.000
_cell.angle_alpha   90.00
_cell.angle_beta   90.00
_cell.angle_gamma   90.00
#
_symmetry.space_group_name_H-M   'P 1'
#
loop_
_entity.id
_entity.type
_entity.pdbx_description
1 polymer ?
#
loop_
_entity_poly.entity_id
_entity_poly.type
_entity_poly.pdbx_seq_one_letter_code
_entity_poly.pdbx_strand_id
1 'polypeptide(L)'
;MSIYCLLNSDKYRVEFQKFYNPILLVDVKKYQMKCEMNNSFLFFIENPRINIDLVSGFFEFYFRIRPQDFTLGQVMSKTLITYNTSRKNNPHEFMPCVLFTSGMYLQEILVYLPYQTFAFHRELVYHFVPRIDNQCSVCLEEKQCINVHDNVFNHCVCPTCLLRIEPKCPVCRLAIH
;
A
#
# COMPACT_ATOMS: atom_id res chain seq x y z
N MET A 1 -9.84 4.78 -6.22
CA MET A 1 -9.11 5.54 -5.18
C MET A 1 -8.32 6.65 -5.86
N SER A 2 -7.90 7.68 -5.12
CA SER A 2 -7.23 8.86 -5.69
C SER A 2 -5.88 9.09 -5.02
N ILE A 3 -4.93 9.61 -5.80
CA ILE A 3 -3.66 10.14 -5.32
C ILE A 3 -3.79 11.66 -5.33
N TYR A 4 -3.50 12.29 -4.21
CA TYR A 4 -3.52 13.74 -4.08
C TYR A 4 -2.10 14.25 -4.24
N CYS A 5 -1.88 15.13 -5.21
CA CYS A 5 -0.59 15.71 -5.50
C CYS A 5 -0.64 17.23 -5.33
N LEU A 6 0.44 17.78 -4.84
CA LEU A 6 0.72 19.21 -4.75
C LEU A 6 2.05 19.45 -5.46
N LEU A 7 2.04 20.18 -6.57
CA LEU A 7 3.24 20.61 -7.28
C LEU A 7 3.32 22.12 -7.16
N ASN A 8 4.32 22.61 -6.45
CA ASN A 8 4.47 24.01 -6.07
C ASN A 8 3.23 24.50 -5.32
N SER A 9 2.38 25.28 -5.99
CA SER A 9 1.10 25.77 -5.44
C SER A 9 -0.13 25.05 -6.02
N ASP A 10 0.06 24.25 -7.07
CA ASP A 10 -1.03 23.61 -7.80
C ASP A 10 -1.44 22.28 -7.18
N LYS A 11 -2.75 22.06 -7.11
CA LYS A 11 -3.34 20.85 -6.52
C LYS A 11 -3.93 19.95 -7.59
N TYR A 12 -3.63 18.67 -7.51
CA TYR A 12 -4.12 17.67 -8.45
C TYR A 12 -4.71 16.48 -7.71
N ARG A 13 -5.79 15.94 -8.28
CA ARG A 13 -6.38 14.66 -7.86
C ARG A 13 -6.23 13.67 -9.01
N VAL A 14 -5.30 12.75 -8.87
CA VAL A 14 -4.99 11.71 -9.85
C VAL A 14 -5.83 10.48 -9.53
N GLU A 15 -6.62 10.01 -10.49
CA GLU A 15 -7.37 8.77 -10.34
C GLU A 15 -6.47 7.57 -10.66
N PHE A 16 -6.36 6.63 -9.74
CA PHE A 16 -5.55 5.43 -9.92
C PHE A 16 -6.29 4.21 -9.37
N GLN A 17 -6.23 3.09 -10.10
CA GLN A 17 -7.05 1.91 -9.82
C GLN A 17 -6.25 0.68 -9.37
N LYS A 18 -4.91 0.65 -9.48
CA LYS A 18 -4.11 -0.59 -9.34
C LYS A 18 -3.14 -0.56 -8.14
N PHE A 19 -3.62 -0.72 -6.91
CA PHE A 19 -2.79 -0.55 -5.68
C PHE A 19 -2.26 -1.83 -5.01
N TYR A 20 -2.72 -3.01 -5.42
CA TYR A 20 -2.25 -4.29 -4.85
C TYR A 20 -0.89 -4.76 -5.38
N ASN A 21 -0.30 -4.03 -6.33
CA ASN A 21 1.03 -4.34 -6.85
C ASN A 21 2.12 -3.73 -5.96
N PRO A 22 3.24 -4.45 -5.71
CA PRO A 22 4.38 -3.91 -4.96
C PRO A 22 5.06 -2.74 -5.68
N ILE A 23 4.74 -2.53 -6.96
CA ILE A 23 5.21 -1.42 -7.76
C ILE A 23 3.98 -0.73 -8.35
N LEU A 24 3.84 0.56 -8.06
CA LEU A 24 2.79 1.40 -8.60
C LEU A 24 3.40 2.37 -9.59
N LEU A 25 3.06 2.21 -10.87
CA LEU A 25 3.38 3.21 -11.88
C LEU A 25 2.13 4.04 -12.16
N VAL A 26 2.14 5.29 -11.72
CA VAL A 26 1.03 6.23 -11.82
C VAL A 26 1.29 7.16 -13.00
N ASP A 27 0.48 7.04 -14.04
CA ASP A 27 0.50 7.97 -15.18
C ASP A 27 -0.20 9.28 -14.80
N VAL A 28 0.54 10.39 -14.88
CA VAL A 28 0.02 11.74 -14.61
C VAL A 28 0.04 12.65 -15.85
N LYS A 29 0.36 12.12 -17.04
CA LYS A 29 0.54 12.91 -18.28
C LYS A 29 -0.69 13.73 -18.63
N LYS A 30 -1.88 13.13 -18.49
CA LYS A 30 -3.17 13.78 -18.78
C LYS A 30 -3.47 15.00 -17.90
N TYR A 31 -2.79 15.14 -16.77
CA TYR A 31 -2.99 16.26 -15.83
C TYR A 31 -2.09 17.46 -16.12
N GLN A 32 -1.17 17.34 -17.08
CA GLN A 32 -0.27 18.43 -17.52
C GLN A 32 0.42 19.15 -16.35
N MET A 33 0.90 18.38 -15.36
CA MET A 33 1.59 18.90 -14.19
C MET A 33 2.91 19.57 -14.61
N LYS A 34 2.93 20.89 -14.59
CA LYS A 34 4.05 21.69 -15.09
C LYS A 34 4.96 22.11 -13.95
N CYS A 35 6.22 21.72 -14.05
CA CYS A 35 7.28 22.13 -13.16
C CYS A 35 7.75 23.57 -13.46
N GLU A 36 8.32 24.20 -12.46
CA GLU A 36 9.11 25.43 -12.52
C GLU A 36 10.61 25.11 -12.49
N MET A 37 11.47 26.13 -12.46
CA MET A 37 12.92 25.90 -12.34
C MET A 37 13.31 25.32 -10.97
N ASN A 38 12.57 25.67 -9.92
CA ASN A 38 12.67 25.08 -8.57
C ASN A 38 11.31 24.51 -8.20
N ASN A 39 11.26 23.28 -7.70
CA ASN A 39 10.01 22.57 -7.49
C ASN A 39 9.94 21.99 -6.09
N SER A 40 8.75 22.08 -5.52
CA SER A 40 8.33 21.29 -4.35
C SER A 40 7.17 20.41 -4.78
N PHE A 41 7.34 19.10 -4.65
CA PHE A 41 6.30 18.12 -4.98
C PHE A 41 5.98 17.26 -3.76
N LEU A 42 4.71 17.25 -3.36
CA LEU A 42 4.17 16.42 -2.31
C LEU A 42 3.05 15.57 -2.90
N PHE A 43 3.02 14.29 -2.55
CA PHE A 43 1.85 13.48 -2.80
C PHE A 43 1.49 12.62 -1.60
N PHE A 44 0.22 12.25 -1.52
CA PHE A 44 -0.26 11.29 -0.55
C PHE A 44 -1.39 10.43 -1.10
N ILE A 45 -1.46 9.22 -0.56
CA ILE A 45 -2.40 8.18 -0.93
C ILE A 45 -2.98 7.65 0.36
N GLU A 46 -4.26 7.87 0.58
CA GLU A 46 -4.96 7.40 1.76
C GLU A 46 -5.51 6.00 1.53
N ASN A 47 -5.35 5.16 2.55
CA ASN A 47 -5.85 3.78 2.59
C ASN A 47 -5.55 2.96 1.32
N PRO A 48 -4.32 3.00 0.74
CA PRO A 48 -4.04 2.29 -0.51
C PRO A 48 -4.22 0.78 -0.39
N ARG A 49 -4.11 0.23 0.84
CA ARG A 49 -4.31 -1.17 1.19
C ARG A 49 -4.90 -1.26 2.59
N ILE A 50 -5.52 -2.39 2.94
CA ILE A 50 -6.15 -2.64 4.24
C ILE A 50 -5.20 -2.34 5.43
N ASN A 51 -3.91 -2.63 5.27
CA ASN A 51 -2.90 -2.48 6.33
C ASN A 51 -2.07 -1.19 6.24
N ILE A 52 -2.25 -0.38 5.21
CA ILE A 52 -1.50 0.86 4.99
C ILE A 52 -2.49 2.01 5.02
N ASP A 53 -2.39 2.85 6.06
CA ASP A 53 -3.26 4.02 6.21
C ASP A 53 -2.85 5.14 5.26
N LEU A 54 -1.54 5.31 5.07
CA LEU A 54 -1.00 6.43 4.29
C LEU A 54 0.30 6.04 3.58
N VAL A 55 0.39 6.39 2.30
CA VAL A 55 1.67 6.50 1.59
C VAL A 55 1.85 7.96 1.21
N SER A 56 2.99 8.56 1.57
CA SER A 56 3.28 9.95 1.26
C SER A 56 4.71 10.10 0.75
N GLY A 57 4.93 11.05 -0.15
CA GLY A 57 6.25 11.33 -0.71
C GLY A 57 6.45 12.83 -0.89
N PHE A 58 7.64 13.31 -0.52
CA PHE A 58 8.05 14.70 -0.64
C PHE A 58 9.35 14.81 -1.44
N PHE A 59 9.39 15.77 -2.35
CA PHE A 59 10.48 16.01 -3.28
C PHE A 59 10.75 17.50 -3.40
N GLU A 60 12.01 17.88 -3.24
CA GLU A 60 12.50 19.19 -3.64
C GLU A 60 13.55 18.99 -4.73
N PHE A 61 13.36 19.61 -5.89
CA PHE A 61 14.28 19.48 -7.01
C PHE A 61 14.28 20.72 -7.89
N TYR A 62 15.38 20.94 -8.59
CA TYR A 62 15.54 22.07 -9.48
C TYR A 62 16.20 21.66 -10.80
N PHE A 63 15.91 22.41 -11.86
CA PHE A 63 16.59 22.27 -13.14
C PHE A 63 17.79 23.23 -13.17
N ARG A 64 18.97 22.71 -13.47
CA ARG A 64 20.19 23.54 -13.61
C ARG A 64 20.09 24.51 -14.80
N ILE A 65 19.50 24.02 -15.88
CA ILE A 65 19.20 24.77 -17.11
C ILE A 65 17.78 24.41 -17.53
N ARG A 66 17.12 25.30 -18.27
CA ARG A 66 15.77 25.03 -18.76
C ARG A 66 15.81 23.81 -19.71
N PRO A 67 15.12 22.70 -19.37
CA PRO A 67 15.11 21.51 -20.20
C PRO A 67 14.33 21.75 -21.49
N GLN A 68 14.75 21.06 -22.56
CA GLN A 68 14.00 21.02 -23.82
C GLN A 68 12.84 20.02 -23.70
N ASP A 69 11.78 20.19 -24.48
CA ASP A 69 10.52 19.44 -24.31
C ASP A 69 10.68 17.90 -24.37
N PHE A 70 11.63 17.41 -25.18
CA PHE A 70 11.94 15.99 -25.34
C PHE A 70 12.99 15.47 -24.34
N THR A 71 13.52 16.32 -23.46
CA THR A 71 14.52 15.92 -22.47
C THR A 71 13.85 15.10 -21.36
N LEU A 72 14.24 13.84 -21.21
CA LEU A 72 13.75 12.99 -20.14
C LEU A 72 14.58 13.21 -18.87
N GLY A 73 13.90 13.20 -17.73
CA GLY A 73 14.52 13.36 -16.42
C GLY A 73 13.91 12.42 -15.39
N GLN A 74 14.68 12.17 -14.32
CA GLN A 74 14.22 11.41 -13.18
C GLN A 74 14.65 12.08 -11.88
N VAL A 75 13.77 12.09 -10.89
CA VAL A 75 14.06 12.57 -9.54
C VAL A 75 13.72 11.44 -8.58
N MET A 76 14.68 11.06 -7.73
CA MET A 76 14.53 9.93 -6.81
C MET A 76 14.48 10.42 -5.37
N SER A 77 13.57 9.88 -4.58
CA SER A 77 13.45 10.11 -3.15
C SER A 77 12.92 8.85 -2.46
N LYS A 78 12.48 8.99 -1.21
CA LYS A 78 11.77 7.95 -0.46
C LYS A 78 10.36 8.41 -0.13
N THR A 79 9.42 7.47 -0.12
CA THR A 79 8.08 7.64 0.41
C THR A 79 8.03 7.12 1.84
N LEU A 80 7.27 7.80 2.69
CA LEU A 80 6.87 7.34 4.01
C LEU A 80 5.60 6.50 3.86
N ILE A 81 5.64 5.28 4.40
CA ILE A 81 4.52 4.36 4.48
C ILE A 81 4.13 4.24 5.94
N THR A 82 2.89 4.59 6.25
CA THR A 82 2.31 4.46 7.59
C THR A 82 1.33 3.31 7.61
N TYR A 83 1.57 2.39 8.54
CA TYR A 83 0.74 1.21 8.74
C TYR A 83 -0.31 1.44 9.82
N ASN A 84 -1.48 0.83 9.61
CA ASN A 84 -2.49 0.73 10.63
C ASN A 84 -1.96 -0.10 11.80
N THR A 85 -1.59 0.56 12.90
CA THR A 85 -0.98 -0.13 14.04
C THR A 85 -1.63 0.29 15.34
N SER A 86 -2.27 -0.67 16.01
CA SER A 86 -2.63 -0.56 17.42
C SER A 86 -1.48 -0.95 18.36
N ARG A 87 -0.44 -1.71 17.91
CA ARG A 87 0.58 -2.32 18.81
C ARG A 87 1.97 -2.70 18.21
N LYS A 88 2.67 -1.89 17.40
CA LYS A 88 4.07 -2.23 16.99
C LYS A 88 5.08 -1.06 17.09
N ASN A 89 6.32 -1.41 17.44
CA ASN A 89 7.47 -0.53 17.74
C ASN A 89 8.10 0.23 16.55
N ASN A 90 7.44 0.29 15.39
CA ASN A 90 7.73 1.28 14.35
C ASN A 90 6.59 1.25 13.33
N PRO A 91 5.64 2.21 13.38
CA PRO A 91 4.47 2.23 12.51
C PRO A 91 4.77 2.72 11.10
N HIS A 92 6.05 2.98 10.80
CA HIS A 92 6.50 3.66 9.60
C HIS A 92 7.63 2.90 8.90
N GLU A 93 7.58 2.88 7.58
CA GLU A 93 8.65 2.35 6.72
C GLU A 93 8.91 3.32 5.56
N PHE A 94 10.13 3.33 5.05
CA PHE A 94 10.49 4.14 3.88
C PHE A 94 10.76 3.26 2.66
N MET A 95 10.11 3.56 1.55
CA MET A 95 10.32 2.87 0.27
C MET A 95 10.85 3.84 -0.79
N PRO A 96 11.58 3.36 -1.81
CA PRO A 96 11.98 4.22 -2.92
C PRO A 96 10.78 4.79 -3.68
N CYS A 97 10.95 5.99 -4.24
CA CYS A 97 10.01 6.57 -5.17
C CYS A 97 10.73 7.40 -6.22
N VAL A 98 10.23 7.36 -7.45
CA VAL A 98 10.84 8.02 -8.62
C VAL A 98 9.78 8.86 -9.32
N LEU A 99 10.11 10.11 -9.60
CA LEU A 99 9.35 11.00 -10.49
C LEU A 99 10.02 10.99 -11.86
N PHE A 100 9.23 10.86 -12.92
CA PHE A 100 9.72 10.95 -14.29
C PHE A 100 9.20 12.23 -14.95
N THR A 101 10.08 12.96 -15.63
CA THR A 101 9.77 14.22 -16.32
C THR A 101 10.11 14.12 -17.81
N SER A 102 9.38 14.88 -18.63
CA SER A 102 9.75 15.21 -20.02
C SER A 102 9.68 16.71 -20.18
N GLY A 103 10.81 17.34 -20.51
CA GLY A 103 10.95 18.79 -20.44
C GLY A 103 10.59 19.32 -19.06
N MET A 104 9.65 20.28 -19.03
CA MET A 104 9.14 20.89 -17.81
C MET A 104 7.89 20.18 -17.25
N TYR A 105 7.54 18.98 -17.70
CA TYR A 105 6.30 18.33 -17.29
C TYR A 105 6.56 17.02 -16.57
N LEU A 106 5.91 16.82 -15.42
CA LEU A 106 5.85 15.55 -14.74
C LEU A 106 4.98 14.57 -15.54
N GLN A 107 5.52 13.39 -15.80
CA GLN A 107 4.90 12.37 -16.64
C GLN A 107 4.35 11.22 -15.81
N GLU A 108 5.17 10.68 -14.90
CA GLU A 108 4.86 9.47 -14.18
C GLU A 108 5.44 9.52 -12.76
N ILE A 109 4.77 8.83 -11.84
CA ILE A 109 5.21 8.64 -10.46
C ILE A 109 5.32 7.13 -10.22
N LEU A 110 6.52 6.65 -9.89
CA LEU A 110 6.79 5.26 -9.56
C LEU A 110 6.97 5.13 -8.06
N VAL A 111 6.04 4.45 -7.42
CA VAL A 111 6.05 4.20 -5.97
C VAL A 111 6.34 2.73 -5.73
N TYR A 112 7.40 2.46 -4.96
CA TYR A 112 7.65 1.12 -4.46
C TYR A 112 6.86 0.96 -3.17
N LEU A 113 6.16 -0.17 -3.08
CA LEU A 113 5.49 -0.63 -1.87
C LEU A 113 6.25 -1.87 -1.37
N PRO A 114 6.18 -2.15 -0.06
CA PRO A 114 6.85 -3.30 0.51
C PRO A 114 6.38 -4.56 -0.21
N TYR A 115 7.34 -5.36 -0.65
CA TYR A 115 7.06 -6.67 -1.20
C TYR A 115 6.48 -7.53 -0.09
N GLN A 116 5.23 -7.93 -0.23
CA GLN A 116 4.55 -8.76 0.75
C GLN A 116 4.20 -10.09 0.09
N THR A 117 4.81 -11.17 0.60
CA THR A 117 4.46 -12.54 0.20
C THR A 117 2.97 -12.76 0.41
N PHE A 118 2.28 -13.44 -0.51
CA PHE A 118 0.84 -13.75 -0.41
C PHE A 118 0.41 -14.34 0.96
N ALA A 119 1.30 -15.03 1.66
CA ALA A 119 1.09 -15.52 3.02
C ALA A 119 0.82 -14.40 4.04
N PHE A 120 1.50 -13.25 3.91
CA PHE A 120 1.39 -12.11 4.81
C PHE A 120 0.06 -11.36 4.65
N HIS A 121 -0.49 -11.28 3.43
CA HIS A 121 -1.81 -10.68 3.21
C HIS A 121 -2.94 -11.51 3.83
N ARG A 122 -2.84 -12.84 3.81
CA ARG A 122 -3.79 -13.70 4.54
C ARG A 122 -3.71 -13.45 6.05
N GLU A 123 -2.51 -13.41 6.61
CA GLU A 123 -2.30 -13.15 8.04
C GLU A 123 -2.84 -11.77 8.48
N LEU A 124 -2.68 -10.73 7.66
CA LEU A 124 -3.19 -9.40 7.98
C LEU A 124 -4.70 -9.28 7.80
N VAL A 125 -5.30 -9.91 6.78
CA VAL A 125 -6.77 -9.96 6.65
C VAL A 125 -7.40 -10.54 7.92
N TYR A 126 -6.80 -11.55 8.54
CA TYR A 126 -7.27 -12.08 9.83
C TYR A 126 -7.08 -11.13 11.01
N HIS A 127 -6.07 -10.27 10.99
CA HIS A 127 -5.83 -9.32 12.08
C HIS A 127 -6.79 -8.13 12.07
N PHE A 128 -7.32 -7.74 10.90
CA PHE A 128 -8.08 -6.50 10.73
C PHE A 128 -9.58 -6.67 10.45
N VAL A 129 -10.06 -7.87 10.15
CA VAL A 129 -11.51 -8.10 10.02
C VAL A 129 -12.16 -8.07 11.41
N PRO A 130 -13.18 -7.24 11.65
CA PRO A 130 -13.97 -7.30 12.88
C PRO A 130 -14.51 -8.72 13.03
N ARG A 131 -14.22 -9.34 14.17
CA ARG A 131 -14.55 -10.74 14.42
C ARG A 131 -16.07 -10.92 14.36
N ILE A 132 -16.56 -11.55 13.30
CA ILE A 132 -17.95 -11.95 13.16
C ILE A 132 -18.06 -13.41 13.62
N ASP A 133 -18.91 -13.66 14.61
CA ASP A 133 -19.19 -15.02 15.05
C ASP A 133 -19.70 -15.85 13.86
N ASN A 134 -19.15 -17.06 13.70
CA ASN A 134 -19.49 -18.00 12.62
C ASN A 134 -18.96 -17.65 11.21
N GLN A 135 -17.89 -16.85 11.07
CA GLN A 135 -17.17 -16.75 9.80
C GLN A 135 -15.89 -17.58 9.80
N CYS A 136 -15.69 -18.41 8.77
CA CYS A 136 -14.47 -19.19 8.62
C CYS A 136 -13.31 -18.25 8.29
N SER A 137 -12.23 -18.33 9.07
CA SER A 137 -11.00 -17.62 8.78
C SER A 137 -10.52 -18.02 7.37
N VAL A 138 -10.25 -19.30 7.11
CA VAL A 138 -9.60 -19.72 5.84
C VAL A 138 -10.34 -19.37 4.55
N CYS A 139 -11.66 -19.56 4.50
CA CYS A 139 -12.44 -19.37 3.27
C CYS A 139 -13.39 -18.17 3.32
N LEU A 140 -13.49 -17.46 4.44
CA LEU A 140 -14.31 -16.26 4.63
C LEU A 140 -15.83 -16.44 4.45
N GLU A 141 -16.31 -17.68 4.40
CA GLU A 141 -17.74 -17.99 4.32
C GLU A 141 -18.36 -18.03 5.72
N GLU A 142 -19.58 -17.52 5.86
CA GLU A 142 -20.40 -17.61 7.06
C GLU A 142 -20.99 -19.02 7.21
N LYS A 143 -20.47 -19.80 8.16
CA LYS A 143 -20.87 -21.17 8.43
C LYS A 143 -20.41 -21.61 9.82
N GLN A 144 -20.87 -22.78 10.26
CA GLN A 144 -20.42 -23.36 11.51
C GLN A 144 -18.89 -23.50 11.50
N CYS A 145 -18.24 -22.82 12.44
CA CYS A 145 -16.80 -22.79 12.59
C CYS A 145 -16.40 -23.27 13.98
N ILE A 146 -15.24 -23.90 14.04
CA ILE A 146 -14.62 -24.41 15.26
C ILE A 146 -13.48 -23.46 15.62
N ASN A 147 -13.40 -23.05 16.88
CA ASN A 147 -12.24 -22.32 17.36
C ASN A 147 -11.09 -23.32 17.58
N VAL A 148 -9.96 -23.10 16.90
CA VAL A 148 -8.82 -24.03 16.89
C VAL A 148 -7.80 -23.81 18.03
N HIS A 149 -8.11 -22.96 19.02
CA HIS A 149 -7.23 -22.65 20.15
C HIS A 149 -7.96 -22.45 21.48
N ASP A 150 -8.94 -23.28 21.83
CA ASP A 150 -9.56 -23.28 23.17
C ASP A 150 -9.97 -21.88 23.70
N ASN A 151 -10.47 -21.01 22.81
CA ASN A 151 -10.84 -19.61 23.10
C ASN A 151 -9.71 -18.67 23.54
N VAL A 152 -8.45 -19.11 23.52
CA VAL A 152 -7.28 -18.24 23.72
C VAL A 152 -7.17 -17.22 22.58
N PHE A 153 -7.48 -17.67 21.36
CA PHE A 153 -7.55 -16.85 20.15
C PHE A 153 -8.91 -17.06 19.49
N ASN A 154 -9.51 -16.04 18.87
CA ASN A 154 -10.74 -16.21 18.10
C ASN A 154 -10.42 -16.64 16.65
N HIS A 155 -9.80 -17.81 16.49
CA HIS A 155 -9.45 -18.37 15.18
C HIS A 155 -10.48 -19.43 14.80
N CYS A 156 -11.61 -18.96 14.27
CA CYS A 156 -12.70 -19.82 13.83
C CYS A 156 -12.41 -20.38 12.44
N VAL A 157 -12.38 -21.70 12.28
CA VAL A 157 -12.16 -22.38 11.00
C VAL A 157 -13.29 -23.38 10.76
N CYS A 158 -13.84 -23.43 9.56
CA CYS A 158 -14.89 -24.41 9.26
C CYS A 158 -14.32 -25.84 9.18
N PRO A 159 -15.14 -26.88 9.43
CA PRO A 159 -14.70 -28.27 9.35
C PRO A 159 -14.04 -28.64 8.01
N THR A 160 -14.57 -28.15 6.89
CA THR A 160 -14.03 -28.41 5.55
C THR A 160 -12.63 -27.85 5.35
N CYS A 161 -12.37 -26.65 5.89
CA CYS A 161 -11.04 -26.05 5.84
C CYS A 161 -10.12 -26.75 6.83
N LEU A 162 -10.59 -27.08 8.03
CA LEU A 162 -9.82 -27.77 9.06
C LEU A 162 -9.23 -29.10 8.58
N LEU A 163 -10.02 -29.92 7.87
CA LEU A 163 -9.58 -31.20 7.30
C LEU A 163 -8.49 -31.07 6.23
N ARG A 164 -8.28 -29.87 5.67
CA ARG A 164 -7.29 -29.59 4.61
C ARG A 164 -6.03 -28.91 5.15
N ILE A 165 -5.98 -28.62 6.44
CA ILE A 165 -4.88 -27.89 7.07
C ILE A 165 -3.98 -28.91 7.79
N GLU A 166 -2.67 -28.71 7.66
CA GLU A 166 -1.62 -29.38 8.43
C GLU A 166 -1.83 -29.17 9.96
N PRO A 167 -1.09 -29.83 10.88
CA PRO A 167 -1.30 -29.71 12.34
C PRO A 167 -1.00 -28.31 12.94
N LYS A 168 -1.00 -27.25 12.13
CA LYS A 168 -0.73 -25.86 12.51
C LYS A 168 -1.90 -24.97 12.10
N CYS A 169 -2.25 -24.05 12.98
CA CYS A 169 -3.31 -23.07 12.72
C CYS A 169 -2.98 -22.24 11.47
N PRO A 170 -3.93 -22.07 10.53
CA PRO A 170 -3.70 -21.33 9.29
C PRO A 170 -3.59 -19.81 9.53
N VAL A 171 -3.98 -19.34 10.72
CA VAL A 171 -3.98 -17.93 11.11
C VAL A 171 -2.70 -17.56 11.85
N CYS A 172 -2.28 -18.34 12.85
CA CYS A 172 -1.12 -18.00 13.69
C CYS A 172 0.02 -19.03 13.68
N ARG A 173 -0.12 -20.14 12.94
CA ARG A 173 0.89 -21.22 12.77
C ARG A 173 1.31 -21.95 14.05
N LEU A 174 0.64 -21.70 15.17
CA LEU A 174 0.77 -22.48 16.40
C LEU A 174 0.09 -23.85 16.25
N ALA A 175 0.44 -24.79 17.12
CA ALA A 175 -0.26 -26.07 17.19
C ALA A 175 -1.76 -25.84 17.42
N ILE A 176 -2.58 -26.63 16.72
CA ILE A 176 -4.02 -26.69 16.94
C ILE A 176 -4.26 -27.56 18.18
N HIS A 177 -5.12 -27.10 19.09
CA HIS A 177 -5.53 -27.80 20.30
C HIS A 177 -7.01 -28.14 20.23
#